data_AF-A0A7Y1Z5J2-F1
#
_entry.id   AF-A0A7Y1Z5J2-F1
#
_cell.length_a   1.000
_cell.length_b   1.000
_cell.length_c   1.000
_cell.angle_alpha   90.00
_cell.angle_beta   90.00
_cell.angle_gamma   90.00
#
_symmetry.space_group_name_H-M   'P 1'
#
loop_
_entity.id
_entity.type
_entity.pdbx_description
1 polymer ?
#
loop_
_entity_poly.entity_id
_entity_poly.type
_entity_poly.pdbx_seq_one_letter_code
_entity_poly.pdbx_strand_id
1 'polypeptide(L)'
;MKTKLLIITISLLQLCLSCSRNVNFSQEFIDKTSGRYLYTQDEILTVYYEKNTLFLNWRGAERLKPVVLDQNTIFVADMYKKLRFVEHPDTEEFYLATVDPEDEDLISYDYLKLADSAKIPSRHLLDGEFDKALSGYMKIKANDSTDILIDEGEFNRLGYQYLREKRYQNAIDVFKINVALYPESSNVYDSLADAYLRSGDSLQAFNNYSKALELNNGNRRAKEYVEAYQNK
;
A
#
# COMPACT_ATOMS: atom_id res chain seq x y z
N MET A 1 16.27 75.79 30.02
CA MET A 1 15.76 74.57 30.69
C MET A 1 15.18 73.65 29.63
N LYS A 2 15.71 72.43 29.53
CA LYS A 2 15.38 71.45 28.49
C LYS A 2 14.17 70.62 28.92
N THR A 3 13.12 70.56 28.12
CA THR A 3 12.03 69.58 28.29
C THR A 3 12.10 68.58 27.14
N LYS A 4 12.31 67.31 27.50
CA LYS A 4 12.47 66.17 26.60
C LYS A 4 11.10 65.78 26.02
N LEU A 5 11.01 65.66 24.70
CA LEU A 5 9.87 65.05 24.01
C LEU A 5 10.14 63.54 23.93
N LEU A 6 9.32 62.75 24.61
CA LEU A 6 9.40 61.29 24.61
C LEU A 6 8.59 60.75 23.42
N ILE A 7 9.28 60.26 22.38
CA ILE A 7 8.67 59.48 21.30
C ILE A 7 8.35 58.09 21.87
N ILE A 8 7.06 57.77 21.98
CA ILE A 8 6.59 56.41 22.25
C ILE A 8 6.34 55.77 20.89
N THR A 9 7.27 54.93 20.44
CA THR A 9 7.05 54.05 19.29
C THR A 9 6.09 52.94 19.71
N ILE A 10 4.87 53.00 19.19
CA ILE A 10 3.90 51.90 19.27
C ILE A 10 4.35 50.82 18.29
N SER A 11 5.07 49.81 18.80
CA SER A 11 5.31 48.58 18.06
C SER A 11 3.98 47.83 17.92
N LEU A 12 3.42 47.86 16.71
CA LEU A 12 2.26 47.07 16.33
C LEU A 12 2.67 45.59 16.28
N LEU A 13 2.54 44.91 17.42
CA LEU A 13 2.73 43.46 17.50
C LEU A 13 1.52 42.81 16.81
N GLN A 14 1.62 42.55 15.51
CA GLN A 14 0.68 41.69 14.79
C GLN A 14 0.80 40.27 15.37
N LEU A 15 -0.09 39.96 16.31
CA LEU A 15 -0.39 38.60 16.74
C LEU A 15 -0.97 37.85 15.54
N CYS A 16 -0.14 37.08 14.85
CA CYS A 16 -0.60 35.99 14.00
C CYS A 16 -1.28 34.95 14.90
N LEU A 17 -2.58 35.14 15.16
CA LEU A 17 -3.42 34.08 15.72
C LEU A 17 -3.46 32.96 14.68
N SER A 18 -2.62 31.95 14.83
CA SER A 18 -2.81 30.67 14.17
C SER A 18 -4.10 30.07 14.75
N CYS A 19 -5.24 30.45 14.20
CA CYS A 19 -6.52 29.84 14.51
C CYS A 19 -6.51 28.43 13.94
N SER A 20 -5.87 27.47 14.62
CA SER A 20 -6.32 26.09 14.48
C SER A 20 -7.76 26.10 15.01
N ARG A 21 -8.75 25.98 14.11
CA ARG A 21 -10.14 25.83 14.54
C ARG A 21 -10.18 24.61 15.45
N ASN A 22 -10.58 24.80 16.70
CA ASN A 22 -10.78 23.70 17.63
C ASN A 22 -12.07 22.98 17.23
N VAL A 23 -11.96 22.05 16.28
CA VAL A 23 -13.08 21.20 15.85
C VAL A 23 -13.32 20.15 16.92
N ASN A 24 -14.58 20.03 17.34
CA ASN A 24 -15.03 18.95 18.20
C ASN A 24 -15.84 17.96 17.35
N PHE A 25 -15.30 16.76 17.11
CA PHE A 25 -15.94 15.73 16.31
C PHE A 25 -17.01 15.03 17.16
N SER A 26 -18.23 14.93 16.62
CA SER A 26 -19.28 14.15 17.29
C SER A 26 -18.94 12.66 17.26
N GLN A 27 -19.50 11.90 18.20
CA GLN A 27 -19.31 10.45 18.21
C GLN A 27 -19.82 9.80 16.92
N GLU A 28 -20.97 10.25 16.41
CA GLU A 28 -21.52 9.78 15.13
C GLU A 28 -20.55 10.02 13.97
N PHE A 29 -19.90 11.19 13.93
CA PHE A 29 -18.91 11.48 12.90
C PHE A 29 -17.70 10.55 13.02
N ILE A 30 -17.16 10.41 14.23
CA ILE A 30 -16.04 9.51 14.52
C ILE A 30 -16.37 8.08 14.09
N ASP A 31 -17.57 7.58 14.39
CA ASP A 31 -17.97 6.22 14.03
C ASP A 31 -18.07 6.03 12.51
N LYS A 32 -18.56 7.05 11.79
CA LYS A 32 -18.65 7.03 10.32
C LYS A 32 -17.29 7.13 9.64
N THR A 33 -16.37 7.94 10.16
CA THR A 33 -15.09 8.26 9.50
C THR A 33 -13.88 7.50 10.02
N SER A 34 -13.97 6.85 11.19
CA SER A 34 -12.91 5.97 11.66
C SER A 34 -12.88 4.69 10.85
N GLY A 35 -11.69 4.26 10.44
CA GLY A 35 -11.52 2.98 9.78
C GLY A 35 -10.43 3.01 8.71
N ARG A 36 -10.50 2.00 7.84
CA ARG A 36 -9.51 1.75 6.80
C ARG A 36 -10.02 2.30 5.48
N TYR A 37 -9.19 3.08 4.80
CA TYR A 37 -9.47 3.64 3.49
C TYR A 37 -8.50 3.06 2.47
N LEU A 38 -9.03 2.59 1.33
CA LEU A 38 -8.24 2.04 0.23
C LEU A 38 -7.52 3.19 -0.49
N TYR A 39 -6.26 3.44 -0.13
CA TYR A 39 -5.48 4.55 -0.67
C TYR A 39 -4.99 4.25 -2.09
N THR A 40 -4.57 3.00 -2.32
CA THR A 40 -4.33 2.40 -3.63
C THR A 40 -4.86 0.97 -3.60
N GLN A 41 -4.70 0.21 -4.68
CA GLN A 41 -5.23 -1.16 -4.77
C GLN A 41 -4.63 -2.15 -3.74
N ASP A 42 -3.49 -1.82 -3.12
CA ASP A 42 -2.87 -2.62 -2.06
C ASP A 42 -2.24 -1.78 -0.93
N GLU A 43 -2.71 -0.54 -0.74
CA GLU A 43 -2.30 0.31 0.38
C GLU A 43 -3.50 0.85 1.16
N ILE A 44 -3.36 0.91 2.49
CA ILE A 44 -4.39 1.38 3.40
C ILE A 44 -3.93 2.66 4.10
N LEU A 45 -4.82 3.64 4.08
CA LEU A 45 -4.81 4.79 4.98
C LEU A 45 -5.78 4.49 6.13
N THR A 46 -5.30 4.50 7.37
CA THR A 46 -6.20 4.29 8.52
C THR A 46 -6.48 5.63 9.19
N VAL A 47 -7.75 5.94 9.44
CA VAL A 47 -8.21 7.11 10.20
C VAL A 47 -8.72 6.64 11.56
N TYR A 48 -8.31 7.31 12.63
CA TYR A 48 -8.79 7.05 13.99
C TYR A 48 -8.69 8.30 14.85
N TYR A 49 -9.29 8.24 16.04
CA TYR A 49 -9.38 9.37 16.94
C TYR A 49 -8.94 8.97 18.36
N GLU A 50 -8.20 9.85 19.03
CA GLU A 50 -7.89 9.72 20.45
C GLU A 50 -8.24 11.01 21.17
N LYS A 51 -9.11 10.94 22.19
CA LYS A 51 -9.55 12.13 22.95
C LYS A 51 -9.97 13.29 22.01
N ASN A 52 -10.78 12.97 20.99
CA ASN A 52 -11.26 13.90 19.97
C ASN A 52 -10.15 14.49 19.04
N THR A 53 -8.94 13.94 19.06
CA THR A 53 -7.87 14.31 18.11
C THR A 53 -7.82 13.27 16.99
N LEU A 54 -7.92 13.72 15.74
CA LEU A 54 -7.81 12.87 14.55
C LEU A 54 -6.34 12.51 14.28
N PHE A 55 -6.10 11.25 13.97
CA PHE A 55 -4.82 10.71 13.55
C PHE A 55 -4.97 9.81 12.31
N LEU A 56 -3.88 9.70 11.55
CA LEU A 56 -3.78 8.76 10.44
C LEU A 56 -2.58 7.83 10.61
N ASN A 57 -2.71 6.61 10.08
CA ASN A 57 -1.57 5.75 9.79
C ASN A 57 -1.48 5.53 8.27
N TRP A 58 -0.29 5.74 7.70
CA TRP A 58 -0.06 5.64 6.26
C TRP A 58 1.37 5.19 5.97
N ARG A 59 1.55 4.19 5.10
CA ARG A 59 2.87 3.67 4.68
C ARG A 59 3.85 3.41 5.83
N GLY A 60 3.36 2.79 6.91
CA GLY A 60 4.15 2.48 8.10
C GLY A 60 4.42 3.67 9.04
N ALA A 61 4.09 4.90 8.64
CA ALA A 61 4.05 6.03 9.56
C ALA A 61 2.78 5.95 10.41
N GLU A 62 2.96 6.06 11.73
CA GLU A 62 1.87 5.99 12.70
C GLU A 62 1.64 7.35 13.35
N ARG A 63 0.40 7.59 13.77
CA ARG A 63 -0.02 8.79 14.52
C ARG A 63 0.28 10.10 13.79
N LEU A 64 0.11 10.11 12.47
CA LEU A 64 0.17 11.33 11.66
C LEU A 64 -0.95 12.27 12.09
N LYS A 65 -0.60 13.46 12.55
CA LYS A 65 -1.58 14.47 12.98
C LYS A 65 -1.81 15.47 11.85
N PRO A 66 -2.98 15.47 11.19
CA PRO A 66 -3.24 16.39 10.10
C PRO A 66 -3.61 17.77 10.67
N VAL A 67 -3.59 18.76 9.80
CA VAL A 67 -4.20 20.07 10.08
C VAL A 67 -5.69 19.97 9.79
N VAL A 68 -6.52 20.11 10.81
CA VAL A 68 -7.98 20.12 10.67
C VAL A 68 -8.44 21.51 10.23
N LEU A 69 -9.09 21.61 9.07
CA LEU A 69 -9.56 22.87 8.49
C LEU A 69 -11.03 23.14 8.86
N ASP A 70 -11.83 22.08 8.89
CA ASP A 70 -13.20 22.04 9.36
C ASP A 70 -13.59 20.60 9.76
N GLN A 71 -14.88 20.34 10.00
CA GLN A 71 -15.35 19.02 10.42
C GLN A 71 -15.06 17.92 9.39
N ASN A 72 -15.12 18.23 8.10
CA ASN A 72 -15.00 17.24 7.03
C ASN A 72 -13.66 17.33 6.30
N THR A 73 -12.92 18.44 6.42
CA THR A 73 -11.73 18.70 5.62
C THR A 73 -10.47 18.74 6.48
N ILE A 74 -9.46 17.99 6.05
CA ILE A 74 -8.14 17.91 6.68
C ILE A 74 -7.04 18.14 5.64
N PHE A 75 -5.90 18.65 6.08
CA PHE A 75 -4.67 18.68 5.29
C PHE A 75 -3.63 17.76 5.92
N VAL A 76 -3.14 16.80 5.15
CA VAL A 76 -2.12 15.83 5.58
C VAL A 76 -0.79 16.24 4.96
N ALA A 77 0.09 16.83 5.78
CA ALA A 77 1.36 17.40 5.33
C ALA A 77 2.29 16.33 4.70
N ASP A 78 2.37 15.14 5.31
CA ASP A 78 3.19 14.03 4.81
C ASP A 78 2.77 13.52 3.43
N MET A 79 1.51 13.73 3.06
CA MET A 79 0.95 13.38 1.76
C MET A 79 0.92 14.58 0.80
N TYR A 80 1.16 15.79 1.32
CA TYR A 80 0.89 17.07 0.66
C TYR A 80 -0.51 17.11 0.00
N LYS A 81 -1.52 16.61 0.72
CA LYS A 81 -2.89 16.47 0.21
C LYS A 81 -3.91 17.09 1.15
N LYS A 82 -4.86 17.83 0.57
CA LYS A 82 -6.11 18.24 1.22
C LYS A 82 -7.14 17.15 0.96
N LEU A 83 -7.67 16.56 2.01
CA LEU A 83 -8.63 15.46 1.97
C LEU A 83 -9.95 15.87 2.61
N ARG A 84 -11.06 15.38 2.08
CA ARG A 84 -12.41 15.63 2.57
C ARG A 84 -13.14 14.30 2.80
N PHE A 85 -13.74 14.14 3.98
CA PHE A 85 -14.67 13.05 4.24
C PHE A 85 -15.97 13.31 3.48
N VAL A 86 -16.36 12.36 2.63
CA VAL A 86 -17.58 12.45 1.83
C VAL A 86 -18.33 11.13 1.85
N GLU A 87 -19.64 11.21 1.73
CA GLU A 87 -20.54 10.07 1.60
C GLU A 87 -21.09 10.09 0.18
N HIS A 88 -20.98 8.97 -0.54
CA HIS A 88 -21.48 8.89 -1.90
C HIS A 88 -23.02 8.88 -1.89
N PRO A 89 -23.69 9.75 -2.66
CA PRO A 89 -25.13 9.97 -2.54
C PRO A 89 -25.97 8.73 -2.88
N ASP A 90 -25.48 7.88 -3.78
CA ASP A 90 -26.23 6.71 -4.24
C ASP A 90 -25.90 5.40 -3.50
N THR A 91 -24.67 5.25 -3.01
CA THR A 91 -24.20 3.99 -2.40
C THR A 91 -24.12 4.07 -0.89
N GLU A 92 -24.19 5.28 -0.31
CA GLU A 92 -23.98 5.56 1.11
C GLU A 92 -22.58 5.11 1.61
N GLU A 93 -21.66 4.83 0.68
CA GLU A 93 -20.28 4.49 1.01
C GLU A 93 -19.49 5.74 1.35
N PHE A 94 -18.64 5.63 2.38
CA PHE A 94 -17.77 6.73 2.80
C PHE A 94 -16.46 6.72 2.03
N TYR A 95 -15.95 7.90 1.71
CA TYR A 95 -14.68 8.11 1.03
C TYR A 95 -13.86 9.19 1.72
N LEU A 96 -12.55 9.14 1.49
CA LEU A 96 -11.70 10.32 1.52
C LEU A 96 -11.51 10.80 0.08
N ALA A 97 -12.02 12.00 -0.20
CA ALA A 97 -11.87 12.69 -1.48
C ALA A 97 -10.66 13.61 -1.43
N THR A 98 -9.85 13.64 -2.49
CA THR A 98 -8.87 14.70 -2.70
C THR A 98 -9.60 15.98 -3.08
N VAL A 99 -9.31 17.07 -2.38
CA VAL A 99 -9.85 18.38 -2.75
C VAL A 99 -9.01 18.94 -3.89
N ASP A 100 -9.65 19.21 -5.03
CA ASP A 100 -9.01 19.84 -6.18
C ASP A 100 -8.65 21.30 -5.84
N PRO A 101 -7.39 21.75 -6.09
CA PRO A 101 -6.98 23.10 -5.78
C PRO A 101 -7.58 24.17 -6.71
N GLU A 102 -8.02 23.79 -7.92
CA GLU A 102 -8.62 24.69 -8.90
C GLU A 102 -10.15 24.73 -8.76
N ASP A 103 -10.77 23.67 -8.24
CA ASP A 103 -12.22 23.58 -8.00
C ASP A 103 -12.54 22.85 -6.68
N GLU A 104 -12.60 23.61 -5.57
CA GLU A 104 -12.87 23.02 -4.24
C GLU A 104 -14.28 22.42 -4.08
N ASP A 105 -15.21 22.73 -5.01
CA ASP A 105 -16.58 22.22 -5.00
C ASP A 105 -16.69 20.87 -5.73
N LEU A 106 -15.69 20.51 -6.54
CA LEU A 106 -15.61 19.19 -7.15
C LEU A 106 -15.42 18.11 -6.08
N ILE A 107 -16.36 17.16 -6.02
CA ILE A 107 -16.29 16.01 -5.12
C ILE A 107 -15.81 14.81 -5.89
N SER A 108 -14.60 14.35 -5.58
CA SER A 108 -14.09 13.04 -5.99
C SER A 108 -14.49 11.95 -4.99
N TYR A 109 -14.32 10.68 -5.38
CA TYR A 109 -14.53 9.52 -4.52
C TYR A 109 -13.30 8.61 -4.57
N ASP A 110 -12.15 9.17 -4.16
CA ASP A 110 -10.83 8.57 -4.44
C ASP A 110 -10.54 7.34 -3.57
N TYR A 111 -10.75 7.46 -2.26
CA TYR A 111 -10.32 6.43 -1.31
C TYR A 111 -11.54 5.87 -0.57
N LEU A 112 -12.02 4.72 -1.01
CA LEU A 112 -13.17 4.03 -0.41
C LEU A 112 -12.87 3.58 1.03
N LYS A 113 -13.78 3.86 1.96
CA LYS A 113 -13.79 3.26 3.30
C LYS A 113 -14.14 1.79 3.20
N LEU A 114 -13.22 0.95 3.60
CA LEU A 114 -13.38 -0.49 3.61
C LEU A 114 -14.12 -0.95 4.87
N ALA A 115 -14.91 -2.01 4.73
CA ALA A 115 -15.38 -2.79 5.87
C ALA A 115 -14.18 -3.37 6.64
N ASP A 116 -14.30 -3.50 7.97
CA ASP A 116 -13.22 -3.98 8.82
C ASP A 116 -12.69 -5.36 8.39
N SER A 117 -13.57 -6.22 7.89
CA SER A 117 -13.25 -7.56 7.40
C SER A 117 -12.65 -7.58 5.99
N ALA A 118 -12.70 -6.48 5.23
CA ALA A 118 -12.20 -6.46 3.86
C ALA A 118 -10.67 -6.57 3.85
N LYS A 119 -10.16 -7.43 2.98
CA LYS A 119 -8.72 -7.67 2.83
C LYS A 119 -8.27 -7.22 1.44
N ILE A 120 -7.15 -6.52 1.43
CA ILE A 120 -6.41 -6.16 0.22
C ILE A 120 -5.49 -7.33 -0.19
N PRO A 121 -4.91 -7.34 -1.40
CA PRO A 121 -4.06 -8.42 -1.88
C PRO A 121 -2.93 -8.82 -0.90
N SER A 122 -2.20 -7.84 -0.37
CA SER A 122 -1.11 -8.06 0.60
C SER A 122 -1.61 -8.68 1.91
N ARG A 123 -2.82 -8.35 2.36
CA ARG A 123 -3.40 -8.96 3.56
C ARG A 123 -3.77 -10.41 3.31
N HIS A 124 -4.37 -10.72 2.16
CA HIS A 124 -4.60 -12.11 1.75
C HIS A 124 -3.29 -12.89 1.67
N LEU A 125 -2.24 -12.28 1.12
CA LEU A 125 -0.92 -12.89 1.01
C LEU A 125 -0.33 -13.24 2.40
N LEU A 126 -0.39 -12.29 3.34
CA LEU A 126 0.09 -12.48 4.71
C LEU A 126 -0.69 -13.57 5.46
N ASP A 127 -2.00 -13.67 5.20
CA ASP A 127 -2.87 -14.67 5.81
C ASP A 127 -2.75 -16.06 5.14
N GLY A 128 -1.92 -16.20 4.09
CA GLY A 128 -1.77 -17.44 3.34
C GLY A 128 -2.95 -17.76 2.41
N GLU A 129 -3.83 -16.79 2.17
CA GLU A 129 -4.95 -16.90 1.24
C GLU A 129 -4.48 -16.60 -0.20
N PHE A 130 -3.52 -17.38 -0.68
CA PHE A 130 -2.74 -17.09 -1.90
C PHE A 130 -3.60 -16.94 -3.16
N ASP A 131 -4.66 -17.72 -3.35
CA ASP A 131 -5.54 -17.60 -4.51
C ASP A 131 -6.25 -16.24 -4.56
N LYS A 132 -6.66 -15.72 -3.40
CA LYS A 132 -7.28 -14.40 -3.30
C LYS A 132 -6.26 -13.29 -3.49
N ALA A 133 -5.06 -13.46 -2.94
CA ALA A 133 -3.94 -12.55 -3.16
C ALA A 133 -3.61 -12.44 -4.65
N LEU A 134 -3.45 -13.59 -5.34
CA LEU A 134 -3.21 -13.66 -6.77
C LEU A 134 -4.31 -12.95 -7.57
N SER A 135 -5.58 -13.25 -7.28
CA SER A 135 -6.70 -12.58 -7.95
C SER A 135 -6.63 -11.05 -7.79
N GLY A 136 -6.27 -10.59 -6.60
CA GLY A 136 -6.01 -9.18 -6.30
C GLY A 136 -4.88 -8.58 -7.16
N TYR A 137 -3.70 -9.19 -7.13
CA TYR A 137 -2.55 -8.70 -7.90
C TYR A 137 -2.78 -8.74 -9.42
N MET A 138 -3.54 -9.72 -9.94
CA MET A 138 -3.91 -9.76 -11.35
C MET A 138 -4.84 -8.61 -11.75
N LYS A 139 -5.72 -8.14 -10.84
CA LYS A 139 -6.52 -6.92 -11.09
C LYS A 139 -5.64 -5.67 -11.13
N ILE A 140 -4.65 -5.57 -10.24
CA ILE A 140 -3.66 -4.48 -10.27
C ILE A 140 -2.94 -4.48 -11.61
N LYS A 141 -2.41 -5.63 -12.04
CA LYS A 141 -1.74 -5.79 -13.34
C LYS A 141 -2.63 -5.44 -14.53
N ALA A 142 -3.91 -5.80 -14.47
CA ALA A 142 -4.86 -5.50 -15.54
C ALA A 142 -5.15 -3.99 -15.66
N ASN A 143 -5.11 -3.26 -14.53
CA ASN A 143 -5.27 -1.82 -14.50
C ASN A 143 -3.99 -1.08 -14.92
N ASP A 144 -2.86 -1.45 -14.34
CA ASP A 144 -1.53 -0.94 -14.69
C ASP A 144 -0.49 -2.06 -14.56
N SER A 145 0.01 -2.52 -15.71
CA SER A 145 1.01 -3.59 -15.75
C SER A 145 2.40 -3.18 -15.24
N THR A 146 2.61 -1.89 -15.00
CA THR A 146 3.86 -1.30 -14.50
C THR A 146 3.74 -0.80 -13.07
N ASP A 147 2.61 -1.08 -12.40
CA ASP A 147 2.38 -0.68 -11.02
C ASP A 147 3.47 -1.26 -10.10
N ILE A 148 4.00 -0.43 -9.21
CA ILE A 148 5.05 -0.82 -8.27
C ILE A 148 4.57 -1.89 -7.28
N LEU A 149 3.27 -2.01 -7.04
CA LEU A 149 2.67 -3.00 -6.14
C LEU A 149 2.81 -4.44 -6.65
N ILE A 150 3.12 -4.62 -7.94
CA ILE A 150 3.30 -5.93 -8.55
C ILE A 150 4.76 -6.24 -8.92
N ASP A 151 5.74 -5.48 -8.41
CA ASP A 151 7.16 -5.63 -8.77
C ASP A 151 7.70 -7.08 -8.62
N GLU A 152 8.28 -7.61 -9.71
CA GLU A 152 8.84 -8.98 -9.77
C GLU A 152 9.86 -9.23 -8.64
N GLY A 153 10.70 -8.23 -8.35
CA GLY A 153 11.78 -8.30 -7.37
C GLY A 153 11.26 -8.41 -5.94
N GLU A 154 10.18 -7.72 -5.59
CA GLU A 154 9.54 -7.79 -4.29
C GLU A 154 8.98 -9.19 -3.99
N PHE A 155 8.23 -9.79 -4.93
CA PHE A 155 7.76 -11.17 -4.78
C PHE A 155 8.92 -12.15 -4.72
N ASN A 156 9.96 -11.94 -5.53
CA ASN A 156 11.14 -12.80 -5.52
C ASN A 156 11.83 -12.77 -4.14
N ARG A 157 12.03 -11.57 -3.59
CA ARG A 157 12.64 -11.37 -2.27
C ARG A 157 11.83 -12.03 -1.16
N LEU A 158 10.50 -11.89 -1.19
CA LEU A 158 9.60 -12.52 -0.23
C LEU A 158 9.65 -14.05 -0.32
N GLY A 159 9.62 -14.62 -1.53
CA GLY A 159 9.75 -16.06 -1.74
C GLY A 159 11.07 -16.60 -1.18
N TYR A 160 12.19 -15.93 -1.46
CA TYR A 160 13.50 -16.31 -0.91
C TYR A 160 13.58 -16.11 0.61
N GLN A 161 12.86 -15.14 1.18
CA GLN A 161 12.72 -15.03 2.64
C GLN A 161 12.05 -16.28 3.22
N TYR A 162 10.92 -16.72 2.66
CA TYR A 162 10.26 -17.94 3.09
C TYR A 162 11.15 -19.19 2.92
N LEU A 163 11.98 -19.27 1.87
CA LEU A 163 12.97 -20.34 1.73
C LEU A 163 14.01 -20.33 2.86
N ARG A 164 14.53 -19.16 3.26
CA ARG A 164 15.47 -19.03 4.39
C ARG A 164 14.82 -19.46 5.72
N GLU A 165 13.54 -19.17 5.88
CA GLU A 165 12.71 -19.60 7.01
C GLU A 165 12.29 -21.08 6.93
N LYS A 166 12.67 -21.82 5.88
CA LYS A 166 12.23 -23.20 5.59
C LYS A 166 10.71 -23.35 5.43
N ARG A 167 10.00 -22.26 5.14
CA ARG A 167 8.57 -22.23 4.84
C ARG A 167 8.35 -22.50 3.36
N TYR A 168 8.66 -23.73 2.93
CA TYR A 168 8.72 -24.09 1.52
C TYR A 168 7.39 -23.89 0.78
N GLN A 169 6.27 -24.25 1.40
CA GLN A 169 4.96 -24.07 0.77
C GLN A 169 4.63 -22.59 0.52
N ASN A 170 4.83 -21.72 1.52
CA ASN A 170 4.64 -20.27 1.34
C ASN A 170 5.56 -19.70 0.26
N ALA A 171 6.81 -20.17 0.16
CA ALA A 171 7.72 -19.76 -0.90
C ALA A 171 7.20 -20.17 -2.29
N ILE A 172 6.78 -21.43 -2.45
CA ILE A 172 6.18 -21.94 -3.69
C ILE A 172 4.98 -21.09 -4.10
N ASP A 173 4.08 -20.78 -3.16
CA ASP A 173 2.86 -20.03 -3.47
C ASP A 173 3.16 -18.57 -3.84
N VAL A 174 4.13 -17.93 -3.19
CA VAL A 174 4.62 -16.59 -3.60
C VAL A 174 5.26 -16.64 -5.00
N PHE A 175 6.11 -17.62 -5.27
CA PHE A 175 6.75 -17.72 -6.59
C PHE A 175 5.74 -18.05 -7.70
N LYS A 176 4.67 -18.79 -7.41
CA LYS A 176 3.55 -18.97 -8.34
C LYS A 176 2.84 -17.66 -8.66
N ILE A 177 2.64 -16.79 -7.67
CA ILE A 177 2.12 -15.43 -7.92
C ILE A 177 3.07 -14.69 -8.86
N ASN A 178 4.38 -14.76 -8.60
CA ASN A 178 5.38 -14.10 -9.44
C ASN A 178 5.39 -14.63 -10.89
N VAL A 179 5.25 -15.96 -11.08
CA VAL A 179 5.10 -16.58 -12.40
C VAL A 179 3.84 -16.08 -13.12
N ALA A 180 2.71 -15.96 -12.42
CA ALA A 180 1.48 -15.44 -13.01
C ALA A 180 1.61 -13.96 -13.40
N LEU A 181 2.34 -13.18 -12.61
CA LEU A 181 2.62 -11.77 -12.89
C LEU A 181 3.67 -11.60 -14.00
N TYR A 182 4.65 -12.50 -14.16
CA TYR A 182 5.74 -12.36 -15.13
C TYR A 182 6.03 -13.65 -15.90
N PRO A 183 5.06 -14.15 -16.71
CA PRO A 183 5.17 -15.46 -17.34
C PRO A 183 6.29 -15.59 -18.39
N GLU A 184 6.89 -14.48 -18.81
CA GLU A 184 8.01 -14.44 -19.78
C GLU A 184 9.38 -14.21 -19.11
N SER A 185 9.43 -14.09 -17.78
CA SER A 185 10.68 -13.91 -17.05
C SER A 185 11.32 -15.26 -16.71
N SER A 186 12.54 -15.52 -17.18
CA SER A 186 13.27 -16.74 -16.80
C SER A 186 13.50 -16.82 -15.28
N ASN A 187 13.68 -15.68 -14.62
CA ASN A 187 14.00 -15.58 -13.20
C ASN A 187 12.86 -16.11 -12.30
N VAL A 188 11.59 -15.91 -12.67
CA VAL A 188 10.45 -16.39 -11.86
C VAL A 188 10.33 -17.92 -11.88
N TYR A 189 10.61 -18.56 -13.01
CA TYR A 189 10.63 -20.02 -13.10
C TYR A 189 11.85 -20.62 -12.41
N ASP A 190 13.02 -20.00 -12.54
CA ASP A 190 14.24 -20.40 -11.84
C ASP A 190 14.06 -20.37 -10.31
N SER A 191 13.39 -19.35 -9.80
CA SER A 191 13.10 -19.20 -8.36
C SER A 191 12.02 -20.17 -7.87
N LEU A 192 10.96 -20.39 -8.67
CA LEU A 192 9.96 -21.42 -8.37
C LEU A 192 10.57 -22.84 -8.38
N ALA A 193 11.49 -23.11 -9.30
CA ALA A 193 12.20 -24.38 -9.38
C ALA A 193 13.07 -24.63 -8.14
N ASP A 194 13.81 -23.62 -7.66
CA ASP A 194 14.59 -23.72 -6.42
C ASP A 194 13.71 -24.03 -5.20
N ALA A 195 12.53 -23.40 -5.13
CA ALA A 195 11.57 -23.68 -4.07
C ALA A 195 11.06 -25.12 -4.09
N TYR A 196 10.68 -25.63 -5.26
CA TYR A 196 10.29 -27.03 -5.41
C TYR A 196 11.43 -27.99 -5.07
N LEU A 197 12.65 -27.71 -5.55
CA LEU A 197 13.82 -28.53 -5.26
C LEU A 197 14.09 -28.62 -3.75
N ARG A 198 14.05 -27.49 -3.04
CA ARG A 198 14.23 -27.43 -1.58
C ARG A 198 13.10 -28.10 -0.80
N SER A 199 11.89 -28.12 -1.36
CA SER A 199 10.75 -28.85 -0.79
C SER A 199 10.80 -30.37 -1.04
N GLY A 200 11.68 -30.82 -1.94
CA GLY A 200 11.85 -32.23 -2.32
C GLY A 200 11.13 -32.64 -3.60
N ASP A 201 10.35 -31.76 -4.22
CA ASP A 201 9.65 -32.03 -5.48
C ASP A 201 10.59 -31.85 -6.68
N SER A 202 11.36 -32.90 -6.96
CA SER A 202 12.36 -32.89 -8.03
C SER A 202 11.74 -32.79 -9.43
N LEU A 203 10.51 -33.27 -9.61
CA LEU A 203 9.79 -33.24 -10.89
C LEU A 203 9.32 -31.82 -11.21
N GLN A 204 8.70 -31.13 -10.24
CA GLN A 204 8.30 -29.74 -10.45
C GLN A 204 9.51 -28.81 -10.58
N ALA A 205 10.60 -29.09 -9.86
CA ALA A 205 11.86 -28.40 -10.08
C ALA A 205 12.38 -28.57 -11.51
N PHE A 206 12.36 -29.79 -12.05
CA PHE A 206 12.76 -30.07 -13.43
C PHE A 206 11.91 -29.30 -14.45
N ASN A 207 10.58 -29.32 -14.29
CA ASN A 207 9.67 -28.64 -15.21
C ASN A 207 9.93 -27.13 -15.23
N ASN A 208 10.10 -26.51 -14.06
CA ASN A 208 10.32 -25.07 -13.96
C ASN A 208 11.73 -24.67 -14.41
N TYR A 209 12.78 -25.44 -14.08
CA TYR A 209 14.12 -25.17 -14.63
C TYR A 209 14.17 -25.34 -16.15
N SER A 210 13.46 -26.32 -16.71
CA SER A 210 13.34 -26.47 -18.16
C SER A 210 12.70 -25.23 -18.80
N LYS A 211 11.63 -24.69 -18.20
CA LYS A 211 11.00 -23.45 -18.67
C LYS A 211 11.92 -22.23 -18.53
N ALA A 212 12.63 -22.13 -17.40
CA ALA A 212 13.61 -21.06 -17.19
C ALA A 212 14.72 -21.08 -18.27
N LEU A 213 15.19 -22.28 -18.65
CA LEU A 213 16.23 -22.48 -19.66
C LEU A 213 15.72 -22.20 -21.08
N GLU A 214 14.45 -22.52 -21.37
CA GLU A 214 13.77 -22.16 -22.62
C GLU A 214 13.74 -20.63 -22.81
N LEU A 215 13.40 -19.89 -21.76
CA LEU A 215 13.34 -18.42 -21.77
C LEU A 215 14.72 -17.76 -21.74
N ASN A 216 15.70 -18.40 -21.09
CA ASN A 216 17.08 -17.92 -21.04
C ASN A 216 18.07 -19.10 -21.03
N ASN A 217 18.63 -19.39 -22.21
CA ASN A 217 19.60 -20.47 -22.39
C ASN A 217 20.92 -20.27 -21.59
N GLY A 218 21.17 -19.07 -21.09
CA GLY A 218 22.32 -18.73 -20.26
C GLY A 218 22.13 -19.06 -18.77
N ASN A 219 20.96 -19.55 -18.35
CA ASN A 219 20.73 -19.96 -16.97
C ASN A 219 21.52 -21.25 -16.65
N ARG A 220 22.75 -21.08 -16.16
CA ARG A 220 23.66 -22.17 -15.78
C ARG A 220 23.04 -23.12 -14.74
N ARG A 221 22.36 -22.58 -13.73
CA ARG A 221 21.72 -23.39 -12.67
C ARG A 221 20.65 -24.31 -13.25
N ALA A 222 19.77 -23.76 -14.07
CA ALA A 222 18.72 -24.51 -14.73
C ALA A 222 19.31 -25.59 -15.66
N LYS A 223 20.32 -25.24 -16.45
CA LYS A 223 21.02 -26.18 -17.34
C LYS A 223 21.63 -27.35 -16.58
N GLU A 224 22.42 -27.07 -15.54
CA GLU A 224 23.06 -28.10 -14.71
C GLU A 224 22.03 -29.05 -14.09
N TYR A 225 20.92 -28.52 -13.57
CA TYR A 225 19.87 -29.35 -12.98
C TYR A 225 19.16 -30.24 -14.02
N VAL A 226 18.78 -29.67 -15.16
CA VAL A 226 18.06 -30.39 -16.23
C VAL A 226 18.91 -31.55 -16.79
N GLU A 227 20.19 -31.30 -17.08
CA GLU A 227 21.12 -32.34 -17.55
C GLU A 227 21.30 -33.44 -16.50
N ALA A 228 21.47 -33.08 -15.22
CA ALA A 228 21.61 -34.06 -14.15
C ALA A 228 20.34 -34.89 -13.93
N TYR A 229 19.15 -34.30 -14.11
CA TYR A 229 17.87 -35.00 -13.95
C TYR A 229 17.61 -36.01 -15.07
N GLN A 230 17.99 -35.68 -16.32
CA GLN A 230 17.79 -36.54 -17.49
C GLN A 230 18.74 -37.75 -17.54
N ASN A 231 19.88 -37.67 -16.85
CA ASN A 231 20.89 -38.73 -16.80
C ASN A 231 20.71 -39.73 -15.65
N LYS A 232 19.61 -39.63 -14.89
CA LYS A 232 19.22 -40.57 -13.82
C LYS A 232 18.34 -41.68 -14.35
#